data_AF-A0A7K3Z7I3-F1
#
_entry.id   AF-A0A7K3Z7I3-F1
#
_cell.length_a   1.000
_cell.length_b   1.000
_cell.length_c   1.000
_cell.angle_alpha   90.00
_cell.angle_beta   90.00
_cell.angle_gamma   90.00
#
_symmetry.space_group_name_H-M   'P 1'
#
loop_
_entity.id
_entity.type
_entity.pdbx_description
1 polymer ?
#
loop_
_entity_poly.entity_id
_entity_poly.type
_entity_poly.pdbx_seq_one_letter_code
_entity_poly.pdbx_strand_id
1 'polypeptide(L)' 'MSVMLKVDGKDIPINEFVQKILSGTIVGAVSSLHNINEDWQNIEVTIKK' A
#
# COMPACT_ATOMS: atom_id res chain seq x y z
N MET A 1 -2.23 -3.98 9.66
CA MET A 1 -1.44 -3.78 8.43
C MET A 1 -0.50 -2.61 8.67
N SER A 2 0.78 -2.75 8.34
CA SER A 2 1.76 -1.66 8.43
C SER A 2 2.00 -1.10 7.04
N VAL A 3 2.08 0.22 6.91
CA VAL A 3 2.39 0.90 5.65
C VAL A 3 3.69 1.67 5.84
N MET A 4 4.65 1.43 4.94
CA MET A 4 5.90 2.18 4.85
C MET A 4 5.85 3.04 3.58
N LEU A 5 6.03 4.35 3.75
CA LEU A 5 6.11 5.28 2.62
C LEU A 5 7.56 5.66 2.37
N LYS A 6 8.02 5.47 1.13
CA LYS A 6 9.31 5.99 0.67
C LYS A 6 9.09 7.05 -0.40
N VAL A 7 9.69 8.22 -0.21
CA VAL A 7 9.72 9.29 -1.21
C VAL A 7 11.18 9.58 -1.54
N ASP A 8 11.56 9.44 -2.81
CA ASP A 8 12.94 9.59 -3.29
C ASP A 8 13.95 8.75 -2.47
N GLY A 9 13.56 7.51 -2.14
CA GLY A 9 14.37 6.57 -1.36
C GLY A 9 14.42 6.83 0.15
N LYS A 10 13.75 7.88 0.65
CA LYS A 10 13.72 8.22 2.08
C LYS A 10 12.45 7.71 2.75
N ASP A 11 12.60 7.06 3.90
CA ASP A 11 11.47 6.65 4.75
C ASP A 11 10.76 7.88 5.32
N ILE A 12 9.47 7.98 5.04
CA ILE A 12 8.60 9.06 5.52
C ILE A 12 7.73 8.50 6.63
N PRO A 13 7.85 9.01 7.88
CA PRO A 13 6.96 8.61 8.95
C PRO A 13 5.54 9.08 8.63
N ILE A 14 4.59 8.16 8.70
CA ILE A 14 3.18 8.44 8.48
C ILE A 14 2.37 8.10 9.74
N ASN A 15 1.36 8.93 10.02
CA ASN A 15 0.49 8.74 11.18
C ASN A 15 -0.59 7.68 10.93
N GLU A 16 -1.32 7.30 11.98
CA GLU A 16 -2.38 6.28 11.92
C GLU A 16 -3.47 6.59 10.90
N PHE A 17 -3.84 7.86 10.74
CA PHE A 17 -4.85 8.28 9.78
C PHE A 17 -4.41 7.98 8.34
N VAL A 18 -3.19 8.38 7.97
CA VAL A 18 -2.62 8.14 6.63
C VAL A 18 -2.42 6.64 6.39
N GLN A 19 -1.96 5.89 7.40
CA GLN A 19 -1.84 4.43 7.32
C GLN A 19 -3.17 3.75 6.98
N LYS A 20 -4.27 4.15 7.65
CA LYS A 20 -5.62 3.60 7.39
C LYS A 20 -6.10 3.90 5.97
N ILE A 21 -5.93 5.14 5.52
CA ILE A 21 -6.35 5.54 4.17
C ILE A 21 -5.57 4.78 3.10
N LEU A 22 -4.24 4.74 3.18
CA LEU A 22 -3.41 4.09 2.18
C LEU A 22 -3.64 2.57 2.16
N SER A 23 -3.64 1.91 3.33
CA SER A 23 -3.87 0.47 3.40
C SER A 23 -5.24 0.09 2.87
N GLY A 24 -6.32 0.75 3.30
CA GLY A 24 -7.67 0.45 2.82
C GLY A 24 -7.81 0.64 1.31
N THR A 25 -7.25 1.73 0.77
CA THR A 25 -7.32 2.04 -0.66
C THR A 25 -6.54 1.02 -1.49
N ILE A 26 -5.30 0.73 -1.10
CA ILE A 26 -4.42 -0.20 -1.83
C ILE A 26 -4.98 -1.63 -1.78
N VAL A 27 -5.44 -2.07 -0.61
CA VAL A 27 -6.06 -3.40 -0.45
C VAL A 27 -7.33 -3.50 -1.29
N GLY A 28 -8.22 -2.50 -1.22
CA GLY A 28 -9.44 -2.49 -2.05
C GLY A 28 -9.13 -2.54 -3.55
N ALA A 29 -8.14 -1.78 -4.00
CA ALA A 29 -7.69 -1.81 -5.38
C ALA A 29 -7.16 -3.20 -5.79
N VAL A 30 -6.25 -3.79 -5.01
CA VAL A 30 -5.66 -5.11 -5.30
C VAL A 30 -6.72 -6.21 -5.27
N SER A 31 -7.63 -6.20 -4.30
CA SER A 31 -8.74 -7.17 -4.22
C SER A 31 -9.72 -7.09 -5.38
N SER A 32 -9.78 -5.96 -6.09
CA SER A 32 -10.63 -5.82 -7.28
C SER A 32 -9.97 -6.31 -8.58
N LEU A 33 -8.68 -6.64 -8.56
CA LEU A 33 -7.96 -7.10 -9.75
C LEU A 33 -8.29 -8.57 -10.06
N HIS A 34 -8.54 -8.86 -11.33
CA HIS A 34 -8.71 -10.24 -11.79
C HIS A 34 -7.40 -11.04 -11.63
N ASN A 35 -7.52 -12.30 -11.20
CA ASN A 35 -6.42 -13.27 -11.05
C ASN A 35 -5.37 -12.93 -9.97
N ILE A 36 -5.71 -12.09 -8.99
CA ILE A 36 -4.96 -12.00 -7.74
C ILE A 36 -5.63 -12.89 -6.70
N ASN A 37 -4.89 -13.85 -6.14
CA ASN A 37 -5.38 -14.65 -5.01
C ASN A 37 -5.49 -13.77 -3.75
N GLU A 38 -6.56 -13.90 -2.97
CA GLU A 38 -6.79 -13.16 -1.72
C GLU A 38 -5.74 -13.44 -0.63
N ASP A 39 -4.98 -14.53 -0.74
CA ASP A 39 -3.95 -14.93 0.24
C ASP A 39 -2.59 -14.22 0.10
N TRP A 40 -2.55 -13.06 -0.54
CA TRP A 40 -1.30 -12.29 -0.70
C TRP A 40 -0.71 -11.86 0.65
N GLN A 41 0.62 -11.87 0.76
CA GLN A 41 1.33 -11.53 2.01
C GLN A 41 1.94 -10.12 1.97
N ASN A 42 2.23 -9.60 0.78
CA ASN A 42 2.86 -8.31 0.59
C ASN A 42 2.34 -7.62 -0.68
N ILE A 43 2.11 -6.31 -0.61
CA ILE A 43 1.78 -5.47 -1.76
C ILE A 43 2.84 -4.39 -1.88
N GLU A 44 3.50 -4.30 -3.03
CA GLU A 44 4.46 -3.24 -3.35
C GLU A 44 3.92 -2.39 -4.51
N VAL A 45 3.82 -1.08 -4.29
CA VAL A 45 3.35 -0.12 -5.30
C VAL A 45 4.48 0.87 -5.58
N THR A 46 4.94 0.91 -6.83
CA THR A 46 5.93 1.88 -7.30
C THR A 46 5.26 2.90 -8.20
N ILE A 47 5.35 4.18 -7.84
CA ILE A 47 4.87 5.29 -8.67
C ILE A 47 6.10 6.05 -9.17
N LYS A 48 6.24 6.17 -10.49
CA LYS A 48 7.26 7.01 -11.12
C LYS A 48 6.58 8.28 -11.62
N LYS A 49 7.15 9.43 -11.26
CA LYS A 49 6.72 10.73 -11.76
C LYS A 49 7.62 11.20 -12.88
#